data_AF-A0AAV3XKJ2-F1
#
_entry.id   AF-A0AAV3XKJ2-F1
#
_cell.length_a   1.000
_cell.length_b   1.000
_cell.length_c   1.000
_cell.angle_alpha   90.00
_cell.angle_beta   90.00
_cell.angle_gamma   90.00
#
_symmetry.space_group_name_H-M   'P 1'
#
loop_
_entity.id
_entity.type
_entity.pdbx_description
1 polymer ?
#
loop_
_entity_poly.entity_id
_entity_poly.type
_entity_poly.pdbx_seq_one_letter_code
_entity_poly.pdbx_strand_id
1 'polypeptide(L)'
;MMKQSDKFSVNAPKVVHETIEGEVVIVNLDKGDYYSLVQAGADIWSGIISGICQGEIIQEMTQRYAGDRAIIEKSVNDFIEQLQREELIKINQMDESLNSNGKTAPIAAEVNGEKPNFEPPSLNKYTDMEELLALDPIHEVDEQIGWPSAKV
;
A
#
# COMPACT_ATOMS: atom_id res chain seq x y z
N MET A 1 14.16 16.42 -3.45
CA MET A 1 13.62 16.61 -2.09
C MET A 1 12.12 16.59 -2.22
N MET A 2 11.46 15.64 -1.53
CA MET A 2 10.00 15.59 -1.47
C MET A 2 9.48 16.72 -0.59
N LYS A 3 8.28 17.19 -0.89
CA LYS A 3 7.57 18.24 -0.16
C LYS A 3 6.29 17.64 0.41
N GLN A 4 5.87 18.10 1.59
CA GLN A 4 4.61 17.67 2.19
C GLN A 4 3.39 17.91 1.28
N SER A 5 3.48 18.86 0.35
CA SER A 5 2.44 19.15 -0.65
C SER A 5 2.46 18.22 -1.87
N ASP A 6 3.48 17.36 -2.01
CA ASP A 6 3.58 16.44 -3.14
C ASP A 6 2.45 15.42 -3.09
N LYS A 7 1.85 15.18 -4.25
CA LYS A 7 0.83 14.16 -4.46
C LYS A 7 1.40 13.06 -5.34
N PHE A 8 0.97 11.83 -5.08
CA PHE A 8 1.41 10.66 -5.84
C PHE A 8 0.21 10.00 -6.52
N SER A 9 0.49 9.28 -7.60
CA SER A 9 -0.51 8.49 -8.33
C SER A 9 0.11 7.17 -8.77
N VAL A 10 -0.71 6.13 -8.90
CA VAL A 10 -0.27 4.84 -9.43
C VAL A 10 0.25 5.01 -10.86
N ASN A 11 1.29 4.26 -11.21
CA ASN A 11 1.87 4.29 -12.56
C ASN A 11 1.03 3.50 -13.58
N ALA A 12 -0.24 3.87 -13.71
CA ALA A 12 -1.15 3.28 -14.68
C ALA A 12 -0.78 3.68 -16.13
N PRO A 13 -0.99 2.81 -17.13
CA PRO A 13 -1.60 1.46 -17.03
C PRO A 13 -0.60 0.34 -16.70
N LYS A 14 0.68 0.65 -16.48
CA LYS A 14 1.74 -0.36 -16.26
C LYS A 14 1.61 -1.07 -14.93
N VAL A 15 1.05 -0.40 -13.94
CA VAL A 15 0.85 -0.92 -12.60
C VAL A 15 -0.63 -1.13 -12.36
N VAL A 16 -0.99 -2.35 -11.99
CA VAL A 16 -2.33 -2.72 -11.53
C VAL A 16 -2.25 -3.11 -10.07
N HIS A 17 -3.32 -2.91 -9.32
CA HIS A 17 -3.37 -3.29 -7.93
C HIS A 17 -4.78 -3.73 -7.53
N GLU A 18 -4.85 -4.56 -6.50
CA GLU A 18 -6.09 -5.00 -5.88
C GLU A 18 -5.91 -5.00 -4.35
N THR A 19 -6.99 -4.73 -3.62
CA THR A 19 -6.98 -4.75 -2.16
C THR A 19 -7.92 -5.84 -1.68
N ILE A 20 -7.38 -6.82 -0.96
CA ILE A 20 -8.07 -8.03 -0.51
C ILE A 20 -7.81 -8.17 0.98
N GLU A 21 -8.86 -8.15 1.80
CA GLU A 21 -8.79 -8.38 3.26
C GLU A 21 -7.74 -7.53 4.03
N GLY A 22 -7.42 -6.32 3.54
CA GLY A 22 -6.44 -5.42 4.15
C GLY A 22 -5.01 -5.60 3.64
N GLU A 23 -4.79 -6.52 2.71
CA GLU A 23 -3.57 -6.63 1.91
C GLU A 23 -3.76 -5.95 0.56
N VAL A 24 -2.73 -5.27 0.06
CA VAL A 24 -2.69 -4.73 -1.31
C VAL A 24 -1.71 -5.55 -2.13
N VAL A 25 -2.24 -6.19 -3.17
CA VAL A 25 -1.45 -6.88 -4.19
C VAL A 25 -1.24 -5.92 -5.35
N ILE A 26 0.01 -5.75 -5.78
CA ILE A 26 0.41 -4.83 -6.86
C ILE A 26 1.20 -5.62 -7.90
N VAL A 27 0.90 -5.41 -9.17
CA VAL A 27 1.62 -6.04 -10.29
C VAL A 27 2.16 -4.95 -11.20
N ASN A 28 3.47 -4.97 -11.41
CA ASN A 28 4.13 -4.15 -12.42
C ASN A 28 4.24 -4.97 -13.72
N LEU A 29 3.36 -4.69 -14.68
CA LEU A 29 3.24 -5.41 -15.96
C LEU A 29 4.45 -5.19 -16.89
N ASP A 30 5.23 -4.13 -16.67
CA ASP A 30 6.42 -3.82 -17.49
C ASP A 30 7.61 -4.69 -17.08
N LYS A 31 7.78 -4.89 -15.76
CA LYS A 31 8.86 -5.70 -15.18
C LYS A 31 8.49 -7.17 -14.98
N GLY A 32 7.20 -7.47 -14.87
CA GLY A 32 6.70 -8.77 -14.43
C GLY A 32 6.83 -9.01 -12.92
N ASP A 33 7.10 -7.96 -12.15
CA ASP A 33 7.30 -8.03 -10.69
C ASP A 33 5.95 -7.94 -9.96
N TYR A 34 5.80 -8.74 -8.90
CA TYR A 34 4.65 -8.72 -8.01
C TYR A 34 5.06 -8.15 -6.66
N TYR A 35 4.13 -7.47 -6.01
CA TYR A 35 4.36 -6.89 -4.70
C TYR A 35 3.15 -7.07 -3.80
N SER A 36 3.41 -7.22 -2.50
CA SER A 36 2.38 -7.26 -1.46
C SER A 36 2.67 -6.21 -0.38
N LEU A 37 1.62 -5.53 0.06
CA LEU A 37 1.63 -4.56 1.14
C LEU A 37 0.59 -4.92 2.18
N VAL A 38 0.98 -4.88 3.45
CA VAL A 38 0.08 -5.09 4.59
C VAL A 38 0.17 -3.94 5.59
N GLN A 39 -0.80 -3.86 6.50
CA GLN A 39 -0.81 -2.91 7.62
C GLN A 39 -0.49 -1.47 7.18
N ALA A 40 0.57 -0.87 7.74
CA ALA A 40 0.96 0.50 7.47
C ALA A 40 1.28 0.75 5.98
N GLY A 41 1.81 -0.26 5.27
CA GLY A 41 2.07 -0.16 3.83
C GLY A 41 0.77 -0.04 3.02
N ALA A 42 -0.24 -0.85 3.39
CA ALA A 42 -1.56 -0.81 2.77
C ALA A 42 -2.31 0.51 3.07
N ASP A 43 -2.21 1.02 4.30
CA ASP A 43 -2.81 2.30 4.69
C ASP A 43 -2.15 3.48 3.94
N ILE A 44 -0.81 3.48 3.79
CA ILE A 44 -0.11 4.48 2.96
C ILE A 44 -0.53 4.39 1.50
N TRP A 45 -0.62 3.18 0.94
CA TRP A 45 -1.09 2.97 -0.43
C TRP A 45 -2.51 3.51 -0.63
N SER A 46 -3.41 3.26 0.33
CA SER A 46 -4.77 3.81 0.35
C SER A 46 -4.80 5.34 0.30
N GLY A 47 -3.89 6.00 1.04
CA GLY A 47 -3.70 7.45 0.96
C GLY A 47 -3.28 7.91 -0.45
N ILE A 48 -2.33 7.20 -1.07
CA ILE A 48 -1.85 7.53 -2.42
C ILE A 48 -2.98 7.40 -3.46
N ILE A 49 -3.75 6.30 -3.45
CA ILE A 49 -4.86 6.12 -4.39
C ILE A 49 -6.01 7.11 -4.16
N SER A 50 -6.15 7.60 -2.92
CA SER A 50 -7.11 8.65 -2.56
C SER A 50 -6.66 10.04 -3.02
N GLY A 51 -5.41 10.19 -3.48
CA GLY A 51 -4.87 11.43 -4.05
C GLY A 51 -4.58 12.53 -3.03
N ILE A 52 -4.45 12.18 -1.75
CA ILE A 52 -4.05 13.12 -0.69
C ILE A 52 -2.54 13.38 -0.77
N CYS A 53 -2.09 14.50 -0.22
CA CYS A 53 -0.66 14.84 -0.25
C CYS A 53 0.15 14.09 0.81
N GLN A 54 1.48 14.06 0.64
CA GLN A 54 2.41 13.39 1.56
C GLN A 54 2.20 13.80 3.03
N GLY A 55 2.00 15.09 3.30
CA GLY A 55 1.77 15.59 4.65
C GLY A 55 0.47 15.06 5.26
N GLU A 56 -0.59 14.92 4.46
CA GLU A 56 -1.86 14.33 4.90
C GLU A 56 -1.70 12.83 5.20
N ILE A 57 -0.94 12.09 4.38
CA ILE A 57 -0.61 10.67 4.65
C ILE A 57 0.11 10.56 6.01
N ILE A 58 1.16 11.35 6.25
CA ILE A 58 1.90 11.32 7.52
C ILE A 58 0.99 11.64 8.71
N GLN A 59 0.07 12.60 8.54
CA GLN A 59 -0.90 12.96 9.58
C GLN A 59 -1.84 11.79 9.89
N GLU A 60 -2.43 11.15 8.87
CA GLU A 60 -3.29 9.97 9.05
C GLU A 60 -2.55 8.84 9.77
N MET A 61 -1.30 8.55 9.37
CA MET A 61 -0.47 7.53 10.01
C MET A 61 -0.18 7.84 11.49
N THR A 62 0.12 9.10 11.81
CA THR A 62 0.35 9.55 13.20
C THR A 62 -0.93 9.51 14.04
N GLN A 63 -2.09 9.69 13.41
CA GLN A 63 -3.37 9.57 14.10
C GLN A 63 -3.76 8.12 14.34
N ARG A 64 -3.50 7.23 13.37
CA ARG A 64 -3.90 5.83 13.39
C ARG A 64 -3.00 4.94 14.25
N TYR A 65 -1.69 5.21 14.29
CA TYR A 65 -0.73 4.37 15.01
C TYR A 65 -0.14 5.05 16.25
N ALA A 66 0.25 4.24 17.24
CA ALA A 66 1.08 4.68 18.35
C ALA A 66 2.56 4.62 17.95
N GLY A 67 3.29 5.72 18.10
CA GLY A 67 4.72 5.78 17.78
C GLY A 67 5.26 7.21 17.82
N ASP A 68 6.58 7.34 17.69
CA ASP A 68 7.23 8.64 17.56
C ASP A 68 6.94 9.25 16.18
N ARG A 69 6.47 10.50 16.16
CA ARG A 69 6.08 11.18 14.93
C ARG A 69 7.24 11.30 13.93
N ALA A 70 8.47 11.53 14.40
CA ALA A 70 9.62 11.64 13.50
C ALA A 70 10.00 10.29 12.89
N ILE A 71 9.83 9.19 13.65
CA ILE A 71 9.99 7.83 13.12
C ILE A 71 8.93 7.55 12.05
N ILE A 72 7.65 7.82 12.33
CA ILE A 72 6.55 7.62 11.37
C ILE A 72 6.80 8.43 10.09
N GLU A 73 7.10 9.72 10.22
CA GLU A 73 7.37 10.60 9.09
C GLU A 73 8.52 10.07 8.23
N LYS A 74 9.64 9.70 8.86
CA LYS A 74 10.78 9.14 8.15
C LYS A 74 10.42 7.85 7.42
N SER A 75 9.74 6.92 8.11
CA SER A 75 9.34 5.63 7.53
C SER A 75 8.36 5.77 6.36
N VAL A 76 7.41 6.72 6.44
CA VAL A 76 6.51 7.02 5.32
C VAL A 76 7.29 7.57 4.13
N ASN A 77 8.24 8.48 4.36
CA ASN A 77 9.06 9.05 3.30
C ASN A 77 9.94 7.99 2.62
N ASP A 78 10.66 7.19 3.41
CA ASP A 78 11.51 6.10 2.92
C ASP A 78 10.70 5.10 2.07
N PHE A 79 9.47 4.80 2.48
CA PHE A 79 8.57 3.90 1.77
C PHE A 79 8.03 4.49 0.47
N ILE A 80 7.62 5.76 0.46
CA ILE A 80 7.22 6.47 -0.78
C ILE A 80 8.38 6.54 -1.77
N GLU A 81 9.61 6.73 -1.30
CA GLU A 81 10.83 6.63 -2.11
C GLU A 81 11.03 5.24 -2.69
N GLN A 82 10.80 4.19 -1.90
CA GLN A 82 10.87 2.81 -2.36
C GLN A 82 9.83 2.51 -3.45
N LEU A 83 8.58 2.92 -3.26
CA LEU A 83 7.52 2.73 -4.27
C LEU A 83 7.85 3.45 -5.60
N GLN A 84 8.45 4.64 -5.54
CA GLN A 84 8.89 5.36 -6.73
C GLN A 84 10.07 4.68 -7.43
N ARG A 85 11.04 4.17 -6.66
CA ARG A 85 12.19 3.43 -7.19
C ARG A 85 11.77 2.18 -7.94
N GLU A 86 10.76 1.48 -7.43
CA GLU A 86 10.17 0.31 -8.08
C GLU A 86 9.23 0.68 -9.25
N GLU A 87 9.02 1.98 -9.50
CA GLU A 87 8.15 2.55 -10.54
C GLU A 87 6.67 2.21 -10.35
N LEU A 88 6.26 1.91 -9.11
CA LEU A 88 4.87 1.60 -8.74
C LEU A 88 3.98 2.85 -8.72
N ILE A 89 4.57 3.96 -8.29
CA ILE A 89 3.92 5.27 -8.21
C ILE A 89 4.76 6.33 -8.92
N LYS A 90 4.12 7.43 -9.29
CA LYS A 90 4.75 8.63 -9.85
C LYS A 90 4.24 9.88 -9.13
N ILE A 91 5.10 10.87 -9.03
CA ILE A 91 4.70 12.20 -8.55
C ILE A 91 3.71 12.82 -9.54
N ASN A 92 2.57 13.26 -9.04
CA ASN A 92 1.58 13.98 -9.83
C ASN A 92 1.90 15.47 -9.78
N GLN A 93 2.72 15.94 -10.71
CA GLN A 93 2.97 17.38 -10.90
C GLN A 93 1.80 18.01 -11.66
N MET A 94 0.61 18.02 -11.06
CA MET A 94 -0.50 18.80 -11.59
C MET A 94 -0.63 20.08 -10.76
N ASP A 95 -0.33 21.19 -11.44
CA ASP A 95 -0.47 22.60 -11.09
C ASP A 95 -1.24 22.96 -9.81
N GLU A 96 -0.74 23.96 -9.09
CA GLU A 96 -1.33 24.66 -7.93
C GLU A 96 -2.71 25.34 -8.21
N SER A 97 -3.48 24.88 -9.18
CA SER A 97 -4.79 25.43 -9.51
C SER A 97 -5.88 24.38 -9.34
N LEU A 98 -6.42 24.32 -8.13
CA LEU A 98 -7.84 24.60 -7.85
C LEU A 98 -8.11 24.38 -6.37
N ASN A 99 -8.47 25.47 -5.69
CA ASN A 99 -9.15 25.46 -4.41
C ASN A 99 -10.27 24.42 -4.38
N SER A 100 -10.27 23.59 -3.35
CA SER A 100 -11.51 23.17 -2.69
C SER A 100 -11.40 23.53 -1.22
N ASN A 101 -12.05 24.65 -0.90
CA ASN A 101 -12.43 25.08 0.43
C ASN A 101 -13.07 23.94 1.22
N GLY A 102 -12.64 23.82 2.49
CA GLY A 102 -13.55 23.56 3.59
C GLY A 102 -13.99 22.11 3.80
N LYS A 103 -13.21 21.39 4.60
CA LYS A 103 -13.83 20.68 5.73
C LYS A 103 -13.00 20.87 7.00
N THR A 104 -13.23 22.02 7.63
CA THR A 104 -12.97 22.23 9.05
C THR A 104 -13.84 21.28 9.87
N ALA A 105 -13.22 20.33 10.55
CA ALA A 105 -13.28 20.18 12.01
C ALA A 105 -12.45 18.95 12.39
N PRO A 106 -11.47 19.06 13.31
CA PRO A 106 -10.97 17.90 14.01
C PRO A 106 -12.12 17.44 14.92
N ILE A 107 -12.91 16.48 14.45
CA ILE A 107 -13.73 15.70 15.36
C ILE A 107 -12.68 14.85 16.07
N ALA A 108 -12.29 15.28 17.27
CA ALA A 108 -11.70 14.42 18.26
C ALA A 108 -12.76 13.37 18.62
N ALA A 109 -12.95 12.41 17.71
CA ALA A 109 -13.46 11.12 18.09
C ALA A 109 -12.34 10.53 18.92
N GLU A 110 -12.50 10.60 20.23
CA GLU A 110 -11.76 9.80 21.18
C GLU A 110 -12.06 8.35 20.85
N VAL A 111 -11.35 7.81 19.87
CA VAL A 111 -11.36 6.38 19.59
C VAL A 111 -10.65 5.77 20.79
N ASN A 112 -11.44 5.39 21.78
CA ASN A 112 -11.05 4.58 22.93
C ASN A 112 -10.73 3.15 22.44
N GLY A 113 -9.76 3.05 21.54
CA GLY A 113 -9.07 1.83 21.18
C GLY A 113 -7.60 2.12 21.32
N GLU A 114 -6.86 1.22 21.97
CA GLU A 114 -5.40 1.27 21.93
C GLU A 114 -4.98 1.33 20.45
N LYS A 115 -4.33 2.43 20.07
CA LYS A 115 -3.78 2.54 18.72
C LYS A 115 -2.79 1.39 18.52
N PRO A 116 -2.84 0.66 17.41
CA PRO A 116 -1.81 -0.33 17.13
C PRO A 116 -0.44 0.35 17.11
N ASN A 117 0.58 -0.36 17.59
CA ASN A 117 1.95 0.13 17.48
C ASN A 117 2.33 0.30 16.01
N PHE A 118 3.02 1.39 15.70
CA PHE A 118 3.54 1.62 14.38
C PHE A 118 4.66 0.63 14.07
N GLU A 119 4.44 -0.19 13.06
CA GLU A 119 5.47 -1.01 12.43
C GLU A 119 5.87 -0.35 11.10
N PRO A 120 7.17 -0.22 10.80
CA PRO A 120 7.61 0.36 9.53
C PRO A 120 6.99 -0.38 8.33
N PRO A 121 6.44 0.35 7.35
CA PRO A 121 5.82 -0.25 6.17
C PRO A 121 6.85 -1.06 5.39
N SER A 122 6.45 -2.25 4.96
CA SER A 122 7.27 -3.17 4.18
C SER A 122 6.66 -3.39 2.80
N LEU A 123 7.52 -3.40 1.78
CA LEU A 123 7.16 -3.74 0.40
C LEU A 123 7.76 -5.11 0.09
N ASN A 124 6.93 -6.15 0.12
CA ASN A 124 7.33 -7.50 -0.23
C ASN A 124 7.35 -7.60 -1.75
N LYS A 125 8.48 -8.00 -2.34
CA LYS A 125 8.67 -8.12 -3.79
C LYS A 125 8.87 -9.58 -4.15
N TYR A 126 8.17 -10.04 -5.18
CA TYR A 126 8.26 -11.38 -5.73
C TYR A 126 8.57 -11.26 -7.23
N THR A 127 9.74 -11.75 -7.62
CA THR A 127 10.22 -11.69 -9.01
C THR A 127 10.05 -13.01 -9.75
N ASP A 128 9.79 -14.09 -9.01
CA ASP A 128 9.60 -15.42 -9.55
C ASP A 128 8.14 -15.84 -9.36
N MET A 129 7.50 -16.28 -10.44
CA MET A 129 6.09 -16.69 -10.42
C MET A 129 5.86 -17.92 -9.52
N GLU A 130 6.90 -18.72 -9.27
CA GLU A 130 6.87 -19.89 -8.39
C GLU A 130 6.73 -19.48 -6.91
N GLU A 131 7.37 -18.38 -6.48
CA GLU A 131 7.21 -17.84 -5.11
C GLU A 131 5.79 -17.31 -4.86
N LEU A 132 5.11 -16.82 -5.90
CA LEU A 132 3.72 -16.37 -5.84
C LEU A 132 2.75 -17.54 -5.73
N LEU A 133 2.98 -18.62 -6.51
CA LEU A 133 2.19 -19.85 -6.45
C LEU A 133 2.34 -20.59 -5.10
N ALA A 134 3.50 -20.47 -4.45
CA ALA A 134 3.74 -21.05 -3.13
C ALA A 134 2.92 -20.40 -1.99
N LEU A 135 2.37 -19.20 -2.21
CA LEU A 135 1.49 -18.51 -1.27
C LEU A 135 0.01 -18.93 -1.42
N ASP A 136 -0.31 -19.74 -2.41
CA ASP A 136 -1.67 -20.24 -2.63
C ASP A 136 -1.95 -21.47 -1.73
N PRO A 137 -2.93 -21.40 -0.80
CA PRO A 137 -3.26 -22.51 0.10
C PRO A 137 -3.84 -23.74 -0.62
N ILE A 138 -4.10 -23.69 -1.93
CA ILE A 138 -4.58 -24.83 -2.73
C ILE A 138 -3.40 -25.71 -3.21
N HIS A 139 -2.35 -25.91 -2.40
CA HIS A 139 -1.28 -26.89 -2.65
C HIS A 139 -1.28 -28.09 -1.69
N GLU A 140 -2.39 -28.35 -1.00
CA GLU A 140 -2.68 -29.66 -0.40
C GLU A 140 -3.67 -30.45 -1.28
N VAL A 141 -3.28 -30.76 -2.52
CA VAL A 141 -3.77 -31.98 -3.15
C VAL A 141 -2.71 -33.04 -2.93
N ASP A 142 -2.94 -33.88 -1.94
CA ASP A 142 -2.20 -35.14 -1.72
C ASP A 142 -1.97 -35.80 -3.08
N GLU A 143 -0.71 -35.95 -3.49
CA GLU A 143 -0.30 -36.45 -4.82
C GLU A 143 -0.89 -37.85 -5.13
N GLN A 144 -1.50 -38.51 -4.15
CA GLN A 144 -2.15 -39.82 -4.29
C GLN A 144 -3.60 -39.79 -4.78
N ILE A 145 -4.29 -38.66 -4.85
CA ILE A 145 -5.66 -38.60 -5.40
C ILE A 145 -5.71 -37.69 -6.63
N GLY A 146 -5.18 -38.21 -7.74
CA GLY A 146 -5.41 -37.63 -9.06
C GLY A 146 -6.90 -37.59 -9.39
N TRP A 147 -7.39 -36.43 -9.86
CA TRP A 147 -8.65 -36.35 -10.60
C TRP A 147 -8.49 -37.06 -11.96
N PRO A 148 -9.53 -37.73 -12.52
CA PRO A 148 -10.93 -37.75 -12.09
C PRO A 148 -11.42 -39.13 -11.61
N SER A 149 -12.23 -39.14 -10.54
CA SER A 149 -13.10 -40.29 -10.23
C SER A 149 -14.36 -40.24 -11.09
N ALA A 150 -14.28 -40.72 -12.33
CA ALA A 150 -15.48 -41.13 -13.06
C ALA A 150 -16.03 -42.39 -12.38
N LYS A 151 -17.02 -42.26 -11.51
CA LYS A 151 -17.82 -43.42 -11.08
C LYS A 151 -18.85 -43.72 -12.16
N VAL A 152 -18.62 -44.82 -12.89
CA VAL A 152 -19.66 -45.64 -13.50
C VAL A 152 -20.31 -46.52 -12.43
#